data_AF-A0A9D2TZS0-F1
#
_entry.id   AF-A0A9D2TZS0-F1
#
_cell.length_a   1.000
_cell.length_b   1.000
_cell.length_c   1.000
_cell.angle_alpha   90.00
_cell.angle_beta   90.00
_cell.angle_gamma   90.00
#
_symmetry.space_group_name_H-M   'P 1'
#
loop_
_entity.id
_entity.type
_entity.pdbx_description
1 polymer ?
#
loop_
_entity_poly.entity_id
_entity_poly.type
_entity_poly.pdbx_seq_one_letter_code
_entity_poly.pdbx_strand_id
1 'polypeptide(L)'
;PLLYGLFLRFTFYRDIPASSPPADIRVPGSGRILLEETQDAITSALVSIASLGGYMILFNLMNLLPDLFLPAKAGLPRALCGCLLEITGGLSRLKPSDSFWAFILLPFGGLSCIAQTYSMIRGTGLSLGWYIFHKCLQTLLAFLYYSAVFLL
;
A
#
# COMPACT_ATOMS: atom_id res chain seq x y z
N PRO A 1 -5.05 -6.91 9.42
CA PRO A 1 -4.14 -7.27 8.31
C PRO A 1 -3.55 -8.69 8.43
N LEU A 2 -2.80 -8.98 9.49
CA LEU A 2 -2.09 -10.26 9.63
C LEU A 2 -3.05 -11.47 9.68
N LEU A 3 -4.05 -11.44 10.56
CA LEU A 3 -5.04 -12.53 10.66
C LEU A 3 -5.81 -12.74 9.35
N TYR A 4 -6.17 -11.66 8.68
CA TYR A 4 -6.86 -11.72 7.39
C TYR A 4 -5.97 -12.31 6.28
N GLY A 5 -4.69 -11.93 6.23
CA GLY A 5 -3.72 -12.53 5.31
C GLY A 5 -3.49 -14.02 5.58
N LEU A 6 -3.41 -14.40 6.87
CA LEU A 6 -3.29 -15.80 7.27
C LEU A 6 -4.52 -16.63 6.87
N PHE A 7 -5.72 -16.07 7.08
CA PHE A 7 -6.98 -16.67 6.64
C PHE A 7 -6.99 -16.88 5.13
N LEU A 8 -6.62 -15.87 4.33
CA LEU A 8 -6.54 -15.98 2.87
C LEU A 8 -5.52 -17.03 2.42
N ARG A 9 -4.37 -17.14 3.10
CA ARG A 9 -3.36 -18.16 2.82
C ARG A 9 -3.91 -19.58 3.04
N PHE A 10 -4.67 -19.81 4.10
CA PHE A 10 -5.22 -21.13 4.41
C PHE A 10 -6.49 -21.49 3.63
N THR A 11 -7.24 -20.51 3.13
CA THR A 11 -8.52 -20.74 2.45
C THR A 11 -8.41 -20.62 0.92
N PHE A 12 -8.03 -19.45 0.41
CA PHE A 12 -8.13 -19.11 -1.01
C PHE A 12 -6.84 -19.36 -1.78
N TYR A 13 -5.69 -19.22 -1.11
CA TYR A 13 -4.36 -19.32 -1.71
C TYR A 13 -3.56 -20.50 -1.16
N ARG A 14 -4.26 -21.59 -0.81
CA ARG A 14 -3.66 -22.82 -0.27
C ARG A 14 -2.71 -23.48 -1.26
N ASP A 15 -3.06 -23.41 -2.55
CA ASP A 15 -2.39 -24.14 -3.62
C ASP A 15 -1.37 -23.31 -4.39
N ILE A 16 -1.01 -22.10 -3.93
CA ILE A 16 0.15 -21.39 -4.51
C ILE A 16 1.40 -22.21 -4.16
N PRO A 17 2.05 -22.86 -5.14
CA PRO A 17 3.26 -23.63 -4.89
C PRO A 17 4.30 -22.69 -4.29
N ALA A 18 5.02 -23.13 -3.27
CA ALA A 18 6.25 -22.44 -2.92
C ALA A 18 7.11 -22.40 -4.18
N SER A 19 7.56 -21.22 -4.60
CA SER A 19 8.42 -21.06 -5.77
C SER A 19 9.52 -22.11 -5.70
N SER A 20 9.54 -23.03 -6.66
CA SER A 20 10.60 -24.03 -6.77
C SER A 20 11.94 -23.29 -6.68
N PRO A 21 12.91 -23.74 -5.87
CA PRO A 21 14.23 -23.15 -5.92
C PRO A 21 14.68 -23.14 -7.39
N PRO A 22 15.27 -22.03 -7.88
CA PRO A 22 15.71 -21.97 -9.27
C PRO A 22 16.56 -23.20 -9.54
N ALA A 23 16.19 -23.96 -10.58
CA ALA A 23 16.94 -25.14 -11.00
C ALA A 23 18.41 -24.75 -11.12
N ASP A 24 19.31 -25.57 -10.57
CA ASP A 24 20.76 -25.33 -10.52
C ASP A 24 21.31 -25.00 -11.92
N ILE A 25 21.39 -23.70 -12.23
CA ILE A 25 21.96 -23.22 -13.48
C ILE A 25 23.47 -23.28 -13.29
N ARG A 26 24.09 -24.38 -13.70
CA ARG A 26 25.54 -24.45 -13.87
C ARG A 26 25.94 -23.49 -15.00
N VAL A 27 26.34 -22.28 -14.65
CA VAL A 27 26.82 -21.26 -15.59
C VAL A 27 28.35 -21.28 -15.63
N PRO A 28 28.99 -21.72 -16.74
CA PRO A 28 30.43 -21.56 -16.93
C PRO A 28 30.73 -20.09 -17.27
N GLY A 29 31.53 -19.41 -16.44
CA GLY A 29 31.84 -17.97 -16.58
C GLY A 29 31.29 -17.06 -15.47
N SER A 30 31.04 -17.64 -14.29
CA SER A 30 30.31 -17.10 -13.14
C SER A 30 30.61 -15.65 -12.69
N GLY A 31 31.81 -15.09 -12.91
CA GLY A 31 32.18 -13.79 -12.36
C GLY A 31 31.62 -12.58 -13.14
N ARG A 32 31.66 -12.62 -14.47
CA ARG A 32 31.13 -11.52 -15.31
C ARG A 32 29.61 -11.48 -15.30
N ILE A 33 28.99 -12.65 -15.33
CA ILE A 33 27.54 -12.80 -15.27
C ILE A 33 27.01 -12.34 -13.90
N LEU A 34 27.68 -12.68 -12.79
CA LEU A 34 27.27 -12.19 -11.48
C LEU A 34 27.40 -10.66 -11.35
N LEU A 35 28.45 -10.06 -11.91
CA LEU A 35 28.62 -8.61 -11.91
C LEU A 35 27.53 -7.90 -12.75
N GLU A 36 27.18 -8.46 -13.91
CA GLU A 36 26.08 -7.95 -14.75
C GLU A 36 24.73 -8.07 -14.05
N GLU A 37 24.38 -9.23 -13.49
CA GLU A 37 23.14 -9.44 -12.73
C GLU A 37 23.06 -8.53 -11.49
N THR A 38 24.20 -8.30 -10.82
CA THR A 38 24.27 -7.37 -9.68
C THR A 38 24.04 -5.93 -10.14
N GLN A 39 24.63 -5.53 -11.27
CA GLN A 39 24.44 -4.20 -11.84
C GLN A 39 22.98 -3.97 -12.26
N ASP A 40 22.33 -4.98 -12.82
CA ASP A 40 20.92 -4.93 -13.20
C ASP A 40 20.01 -4.85 -11.97
N ALA A 41 20.30 -5.64 -10.93
CA ALA A 41 19.58 -5.57 -9.66
C ALA A 41 19.71 -4.20 -8.99
N ILE A 42 20.91 -3.61 -8.98
CA ILE A 42 21.15 -2.26 -8.44
C ILE A 42 20.37 -1.22 -9.25
N THR A 43 20.44 -1.28 -10.58
CA THR A 43 19.72 -0.35 -11.45
C THR A 43 18.20 -0.44 -11.25
N SER A 44 17.67 -1.65 -11.19
CA SER A 44 16.26 -1.92 -10.90
C SER A 44 15.83 -1.38 -9.52
N ALA A 45 16.66 -1.59 -8.50
CA ALA A 45 16.41 -1.06 -7.17
C ALA A 45 16.39 0.48 -7.16
N LEU A 46 17.34 1.13 -7.85
CA LEU A 46 17.40 2.59 -7.97
C LEU A 46 16.16 3.15 -8.66
N VAL A 47 15.71 2.53 -9.77
CA VAL A 47 14.48 2.92 -10.47
C VAL A 47 13.26 2.76 -9.56
N SER A 48 13.20 1.68 -8.80
CA SER A 48 12.09 1.42 -7.86
C SER A 48 12.06 2.46 -6.73
N ILE A 49 13.21 2.78 -6.13
CA ILE A 49 13.34 3.81 -5.09
C ILE A 49 12.94 5.19 -5.64
N ALA A 50 13.45 5.55 -6.83
CA ALA A 50 13.13 6.81 -7.47
C ALA A 50 11.63 6.93 -7.77
N SER A 51 11.01 5.85 -8.27
CA SER A 51 9.57 5.79 -8.55
C SER A 51 8.76 5.96 -7.27
N LEU A 52 9.12 5.22 -6.21
CA LEU A 52 8.45 5.31 -4.90
C LEU A 52 8.54 6.74 -4.33
N GLY A 53 9.73 7.36 -4.39
CA GLY A 53 9.95 8.75 -3.98
C GLY A 53 9.13 9.75 -4.81
N GLY A 54 9.06 9.56 -6.12
CA GLY A 54 8.22 10.36 -7.01
C GLY A 54 6.74 10.31 -6.63
N TYR A 55 6.21 9.11 -6.35
CA TYR A 55 4.85 8.96 -5.86
C TYR A 55 4.65 9.63 -4.49
N MET A 56 5.60 9.50 -3.56
CA MET A 56 5.51 10.21 -2.27
C MET A 56 5.40 11.73 -2.46
N ILE A 57 6.24 12.33 -3.30
CA ILE A 57 6.21 13.77 -3.59
C ILE A 57 4.86 14.17 -4.21
N LEU A 58 4.40 13.44 -5.23
CA LEU A 58 3.14 13.71 -5.90
C LEU A 58 1.95 13.65 -4.94
N PHE A 59 1.85 12.60 -4.13
CA PHE A 59 0.71 12.42 -3.23
C PHE A 59 0.76 13.35 -2.02
N ASN A 60 1.95 13.72 -1.53
CA ASN A 60 2.11 14.81 -0.57
C ASN A 60 1.60 16.14 -1.14
N LEU A 61 1.91 16.43 -2.42
CA LEU A 61 1.39 17.60 -3.11
C LEU A 61 -0.13 17.53 -3.28
N MET A 62 -0.67 16.37 -3.68
CA MET A 62 -2.11 16.17 -3.79
C MET A 62 -2.83 16.29 -2.45
N ASN A 63 -2.17 15.99 -1.33
CA ASN A 63 -2.75 16.19 0.00
C ASN A 63 -3.04 17.66 0.32
N LEU A 64 -2.55 18.63 -0.47
CA LEU A 64 -2.96 20.04 -0.38
C LEU A 64 -4.29 20.34 -1.09
N LEU A 65 -4.76 19.48 -2.00
CA LEU A 65 -6.02 19.69 -2.74
C LEU A 65 -7.24 19.82 -1.81
N PRO A 66 -7.40 19.03 -0.73
CA PRO A 66 -8.47 19.22 0.25
C PRO A 66 -8.50 20.64 0.84
N ASP A 67 -7.34 21.28 1.04
CA ASP A 67 -7.28 22.65 1.57
C ASP A 67 -7.72 23.69 0.53
N LEU A 68 -7.45 23.42 -0.76
CA LEU A 68 -7.80 24.31 -1.87
C LEU A 68 -9.29 24.22 -2.23
N PHE A 69 -9.87 23.02 -2.24
CA PHE A 69 -11.23 22.79 -2.73
C PHE A 69 -12.30 22.75 -1.64
N LEU A 70 -11.96 22.42 -0.39
CA LEU A 70 -12.95 22.32 0.68
C LEU A 70 -12.97 23.58 1.56
N PRO A 71 -14.15 24.02 2.04
CA PRO A 71 -14.25 25.17 2.93
C PRO A 71 -13.44 24.98 4.23
N ALA A 72 -12.89 26.06 4.77
CA ALA A 72 -12.12 26.03 6.03
C ALA A 72 -12.92 25.47 7.23
N LYS A 73 -14.25 25.58 7.20
CA LYS A 73 -15.14 25.05 8.23
C LYS A 73 -15.31 23.52 8.17
N ALA A 74 -14.90 22.89 7.06
CA ALA A 74 -15.09 21.47 6.79
C ALA A 74 -13.91 20.61 7.32
N GLY A 75 -13.57 20.76 8.60
CA GLY A 75 -12.34 20.18 9.19
C GLY A 75 -12.24 18.65 9.04
N LEU A 76 -13.25 17.90 9.53
CA LEU A 76 -13.28 16.45 9.42
C LEU A 76 -13.28 15.94 7.96
N PRO A 77 -14.21 16.34 7.06
CA PRO A 77 -14.23 15.82 5.70
C PRO A 77 -12.95 16.19 4.90
N ARG A 78 -12.32 17.32 5.20
CA ARG A 78 -11.02 17.69 4.64
C ARG A 78 -9.92 16.74 5.10
N ALA A 79 -9.85 16.41 6.39
CA ALA A 79 -8.89 15.47 6.92
C ALA A 79 -9.11 14.05 6.36
N LEU A 80 -10.37 13.61 6.22
CA LEU A 80 -10.72 12.32 5.61
C LEU A 80 -10.33 12.27 4.13
N CYS A 81 -10.59 13.33 3.36
CA CYS A 81 -10.15 13.44 1.98
C CYS A 81 -8.61 13.37 1.88
N GLY A 82 -7.91 14.07 2.77
CA GLY A 82 -6.46 13.94 2.94
C GLY A 82 -6.04 12.49 3.19
N CYS A 83 -6.68 11.79 4.14
CA CYS A 83 -6.36 10.39 4.46
C CYS A 83 -6.57 9.45 3.28
N LEU A 84 -7.58 9.70 2.44
CA LEU A 84 -7.83 8.93 1.23
C LEU A 84 -6.74 9.15 0.18
N LEU A 85 -6.19 10.36 0.05
CA LEU A 85 -5.11 10.66 -0.89
C LEU A 85 -3.78 10.10 -0.38
N GLU A 86 -3.39 10.48 0.83
CA GLU A 86 -2.16 10.07 1.49
C GLU A 86 -2.42 10.02 3.00
N ILE A 87 -2.30 8.82 3.56
CA ILE A 87 -2.76 8.53 4.92
C ILE A 87 -1.98 9.31 5.98
N THR A 88 -0.68 9.49 5.84
CA THR A 88 0.20 10.09 6.87
C THR A 88 -0.12 11.57 7.11
N GLY A 89 -0.22 12.34 6.03
CA GLY A 89 -0.56 13.75 6.01
C GLY A 89 -2.04 14.01 6.27
N GLY A 90 -2.92 13.07 5.91
CA GLY A 90 -4.32 13.12 6.32
C GLY A 90 -4.50 12.96 7.84
N LEU A 91 -3.82 11.95 8.42
CA LEU A 91 -3.90 11.65 9.85
C LEU A 91 -3.37 12.79 10.72
N SER A 92 -2.34 13.51 10.29
CA SER A 92 -1.79 14.65 11.03
C SER A 92 -2.78 15.82 11.18
N ARG A 93 -3.85 15.84 10.37
CA ARG A 93 -4.92 16.86 10.40
C ARG A 93 -6.14 16.43 11.22
N LEU A 94 -6.25 15.15 11.56
CA LEU A 94 -7.34 14.65 12.40
C LEU A 94 -7.14 15.08 13.84
N LYS A 95 -8.23 15.45 14.50
CA LYS A 95 -8.20 15.74 15.94
C LYS A 95 -8.29 14.43 16.73
N PRO A 96 -7.86 14.41 18.01
CA PRO A 96 -8.04 13.23 18.87
C PRO A 96 -9.50 12.75 18.97
N SER A 97 -10.47 13.67 18.86
CA SER A 97 -11.91 13.34 18.81
C SER A 97 -12.30 12.48 17.61
N ASP A 98 -11.50 12.50 16.54
CA ASP A 98 -11.78 11.83 15.28
C ASP A 98 -11.01 10.51 15.13
N SER A 99 -10.40 10.00 16.23
CA SER A 99 -9.55 8.81 16.24
C SER A 99 -10.23 7.55 15.67
N PHE A 100 -11.55 7.45 15.81
CA PHE A 100 -12.35 6.38 15.19
C PHE A 100 -12.09 6.29 13.67
N TRP A 101 -12.14 7.41 12.96
CA TRP A 101 -11.92 7.46 11.52
C TRP A 101 -10.48 7.14 11.13
N ALA A 102 -9.52 7.56 11.94
CA ALA A 102 -8.12 7.20 11.75
C ALA A 102 -7.96 5.67 11.72
N PHE A 103 -8.44 4.98 12.76
CA PHE A 103 -8.31 3.53 12.88
C PHE A 103 -8.96 2.76 11.72
N ILE A 104 -10.06 3.26 11.17
CA ILE A 104 -10.75 2.65 10.03
C ILE A 104 -9.95 2.82 8.74
N LEU A 105 -9.34 3.98 8.53
CA LEU A 105 -8.64 4.31 7.28
C LEU A 105 -7.20 3.79 7.22
N LEU A 106 -6.56 3.50 8.36
CA LEU A 106 -5.21 2.93 8.42
C LEU A 106 -5.02 1.68 7.53
N PRO A 107 -5.90 0.66 7.57
CA PRO A 107 -5.87 -0.48 6.65
C PRO A 107 -5.87 -0.14 5.16
N PHE A 108 -6.59 0.91 4.78
CA PHE A 108 -6.68 1.36 3.39
C PHE A 108 -5.33 1.93 2.94
N GLY A 109 -4.70 2.77 3.75
CA GLY A 109 -3.37 3.33 3.49
C GLY A 109 -3.30 4.41 2.41
N GLY A 110 -4.44 4.81 1.84
CA GLY A 110 -4.57 5.88 0.85
C GLY A 110 -4.28 5.46 -0.59
N LEU A 111 -4.64 6.34 -1.53
CA LEU A 111 -4.37 6.19 -2.96
C LEU A 111 -2.87 6.21 -3.25
N SER A 112 -2.08 6.92 -2.44
CA SER A 112 -0.62 6.91 -2.52
C SER A 112 -0.05 5.50 -2.42
N CYS A 113 -0.49 4.72 -1.43
CA CYS A 113 -0.07 3.33 -1.23
C CYS A 113 -0.47 2.45 -2.42
N ILE A 114 -1.65 2.66 -3.00
CA ILE A 114 -2.12 1.90 -4.16
C ILE A 114 -1.25 2.20 -5.39
N ALA A 115 -0.97 3.47 -5.67
CA ALA A 115 -0.12 3.86 -6.80
C ALA A 115 1.33 3.38 -6.64
N GLN A 116 1.87 3.46 -5.42
CA GLN A 116 3.19 2.92 -5.09
C GLN A 116 3.22 1.39 -5.30
N THR A 117 2.20 0.67 -4.84
CA THR A 117 2.10 -0.78 -5.04
C THR A 117 1.99 -1.12 -6.52
N TYR A 118 1.17 -0.38 -7.28
CA TYR A 118 1.05 -0.55 -8.73
C TYR A 118 2.41 -0.47 -9.43
N SER A 119 3.23 0.52 -9.08
CA SER A 119 4.58 0.66 -9.64
C SER A 119 5.46 -0.56 -9.37
N MET A 120 5.33 -1.19 -8.19
CA MET A 120 6.14 -2.33 -7.80
C MET A 120 5.67 -3.65 -8.41
N ILE A 121 4.36 -3.83 -8.57
CA ILE A 121 3.79 -5.08 -9.11
C ILE A 121 3.63 -5.05 -10.63
N ARG A 122 3.88 -3.90 -11.28
CA ARG A 122 3.78 -3.77 -12.73
C ARG A 122 4.73 -4.78 -13.41
N GLY A 123 4.18 -5.63 -14.27
CA GLY A 123 4.94 -6.67 -14.98
C GLY A 123 5.09 -8.00 -14.22
N THR A 124 4.57 -8.13 -13.00
CA THR A 124 4.66 -9.37 -12.19
C THR A 124 3.48 -10.33 -12.39
N GLY A 125 2.51 -9.99 -13.26
CA GLY A 125 1.28 -10.76 -13.46
C GLY A 125 0.25 -10.65 -12.31
N LEU A 126 0.61 -9.97 -11.21
CA LEU A 126 -0.29 -9.74 -10.09
C LEU A 126 -1.37 -8.70 -10.42
N SER A 127 -2.61 -9.01 -10.00
CA SER A 127 -3.76 -8.14 -10.20
C SER A 127 -3.80 -7.01 -9.15
N LEU A 128 -3.74 -5.76 -9.62
CA LEU A 128 -4.00 -4.59 -8.78
C LEU A 128 -5.45 -4.56 -8.27
N GLY A 129 -6.41 -5.06 -9.05
CA GLY A 129 -7.82 -5.08 -8.68
C GLY A 129 -8.09 -5.95 -7.45
N TRP A 130 -7.53 -7.16 -7.41
CA TRP A 130 -7.63 -8.05 -6.24
C TRP A 130 -6.98 -7.45 -5.00
N TYR A 131 -5.85 -6.76 -5.17
CA TYR A 131 -5.20 -6.04 -4.09
C TYR A 131 -6.10 -4.94 -3.51
N ILE A 132 -6.70 -4.10 -4.36
CA ILE A 132 -7.64 -3.04 -3.92
C ILE A 132 -8.84 -3.66 -3.21
N PHE A 133 -9.42 -4.74 -3.75
CA PHE A 133 -10.53 -5.45 -3.13
C PHE A 133 -10.18 -5.92 -1.71
N HIS A 134 -9.03 -6.57 -1.53
CA HIS A 134 -8.60 -7.03 -0.22
C HIS A 134 -8.34 -5.88 0.76
N LYS A 135 -7.83 -4.73 0.29
CA LYS A 135 -7.72 -3.51 1.10
C LYS A 135 -9.09 -2.98 1.53
N CYS A 136 -10.04 -2.88 0.62
CA CYS A 136 -11.41 -2.44 0.94
C CYS A 136 -12.08 -3.39 1.95
N LEU A 137 -11.93 -4.71 1.78
CA LEU A 137 -12.47 -5.68 2.74
C LEU A 137 -11.81 -5.53 4.12
N GLN A 138 -10.50 -5.31 4.16
CA GLN A 138 -9.79 -5.09 5.43
C GLN A 138 -10.24 -3.80 6.13
N THR A 139 -10.47 -2.72 5.38
CA THR A 139 -11.04 -1.47 5.89
C THR A 139 -12.45 -1.68 6.43
N LEU A 140 -13.29 -2.45 5.73
CA LEU A 140 -14.64 -2.79 6.18
C LEU A 140 -14.61 -3.62 7.47
N LEU A 141 -13.74 -4.62 7.57
CA LEU A 141 -13.58 -5.40 8.79
C LEU A 141 -13.12 -4.53 9.97
N ALA A 142 -12.21 -3.59 9.73
CA ALA A 142 -11.80 -2.62 10.74
C ALA A 142 -12.97 -1.72 11.18
N PHE A 143 -13.77 -1.23 10.22
CA PHE A 143 -14.99 -0.48 10.52
C PHE A 143 -15.94 -1.25 11.43
N LEU A 144 -16.25 -2.51 11.10
CA LEU A 144 -17.14 -3.33 11.91
C LEU A 144 -16.58 -3.57 13.32
N TYR A 145 -15.29 -3.89 13.42
CA TYR A 145 -14.62 -4.12 14.70
C TYR A 145 -14.63 -2.88 15.59
N TYR A 146 -14.16 -1.74 15.09
CA TYR A 146 -14.12 -0.51 15.89
C TYR A 146 -15.51 0.03 16.20
N SER A 147 -16.49 -0.14 15.30
CA SER A 147 -17.88 0.23 15.60
C SER A 147 -18.45 -0.61 16.74
N ALA A 148 -18.20 -1.92 16.75
CA ALA A 148 -18.63 -2.79 17.83
C ALA A 148 -17.96 -2.41 19.17
N VAL A 149 -16.65 -2.10 19.15
CA VAL A 149 -15.90 -1.72 20.35
C VAL A 149 -16.29 -0.34 20.89
N PHE A 150 -16.60 0.64 20.04
CA PHE A 150 -17.00 1.99 20.47
C PHE A 150 -18.48 2.08 20.89
N LEU A 151 -19.31 1.11 20.51
CA LEU A 151 -20.74 1.07 20.83
C LEU A 151 -21.06 0.22 22.08
N LEU A 152 -20.11 -0.61 22.51
CA LEU A 152 -20.09 -1.33 23.80
C LEU A 152 -19.51 -0.46 24.91
#